data_AF-A0A9P0BQ77-F1
#
_entry.id   AF-A0A9P0BQ77-F1
#
_cell.length_a   1.000
_cell.length_b   1.000
_cell.length_c   1.000
_cell.angle_alpha   90.00
_cell.angle_beta   90.00
_cell.angle_gamma   90.00
#
_symmetry.space_group_name_H-M   'P 1'
#
loop_
_entity.id
_entity.type
_entity.pdbx_description
1 polymer ?
#
loop_
_entity_poly.entity_id
_entity_poly.type
_entity_poly.pdbx_seq_one_letter_code
_entity_poly.pdbx_strand_id
1 'polypeptide(L)'
;MSTPYQGKGRCLVEYRCPQCRRGWMCANPWANYAQECTSCKIMVTPYIQPPLLKPDGLDKSDPKKRHPAELCQKCQICKSLGRL
;
A
#
# COMPACT_ATOMS: atom_id res chain seq x y z
N MET A 1 -5.26 -12.43 7.30
CA MET A 1 -4.85 -11.09 7.75
C MET A 1 -5.98 -10.11 7.47
N SER A 2 -6.45 -9.38 8.48
CA SER A 2 -7.39 -8.25 8.30
C SER A 2 -6.64 -6.95 8.62
N THR A 3 -6.56 -6.01 7.68
CA THR A 3 -6.12 -4.64 7.95
C THR A 3 -7.22 -3.91 8.68
N PRO A 4 -6.89 -3.04 9.67
CA PRO A 4 -7.88 -2.21 10.36
C PRO A 4 -8.76 -1.38 9.40
N TYR A 5 -8.22 -1.00 8.25
CA TYR A 5 -8.97 -0.30 7.21
C TYR A 5 -9.71 -1.29 6.28
N GLN A 6 -11.04 -1.18 6.24
CA GLN A 6 -11.94 -1.89 5.29
C GLN A 6 -12.77 -0.91 4.42
N GLY A 7 -12.46 0.39 4.46
CA GLY A 7 -13.28 1.44 3.86
C GLY A 7 -13.16 1.55 2.33
N LYS A 8 -14.14 2.25 1.73
CA LYS A 8 -14.19 2.57 0.28
C LYS A 8 -13.33 3.77 -0.13
N GLY A 9 -12.83 4.55 0.84
CA GLY A 9 -12.03 5.76 0.62
C GLY A 9 -10.54 5.47 0.36
N ARG A 10 -9.79 6.51 -0.01
CA ARG A 10 -8.32 6.44 -0.03
C ARG A 10 -7.79 6.46 1.40
N CYS A 11 -6.72 5.73 1.68
CA CYS A 11 -5.96 5.83 2.93
C CYS A 11 -4.49 6.02 2.60
N LEU A 12 -3.81 6.86 3.37
CA LEU A 12 -2.36 6.92 3.34
C LEU A 12 -1.87 5.85 4.31
N VAL A 13 -1.00 4.96 3.85
CA VAL A 13 -0.43 3.93 4.71
C VAL A 13 1.07 4.11 4.82
N GLU A 14 1.55 3.99 6.04
CA GLU A 14 2.96 3.86 6.33
C GLU A 14 3.31 2.38 6.48
N TYR A 15 4.33 1.94 5.75
CA TYR A 15 4.96 0.64 5.88
C TYR A 15 6.29 0.80 6.59
N ARG A 16 6.65 -0.19 7.41
CA ARG A 16 7.96 -0.28 8.06
C ARG A 16 8.51 -1.68 7.94
N CYS A 17 9.62 -1.85 7.23
CA CYS A 17 10.23 -3.16 7.07
C CYS A 17 10.79 -3.67 8.42
N PRO A 18 10.44 -4.89 8.86
CA PRO A 18 10.95 -5.43 10.12
C PRO A 18 12.44 -5.79 10.07
N GLN A 19 13.01 -6.04 8.88
CA GLN A 19 14.41 -6.41 8.71
C GLN A 19 15.34 -5.19 8.58
N CYS A 20 15.10 -4.31 7.60
CA CYS A 20 15.96 -3.15 7.36
C CYS A 20 15.49 -1.86 8.05
N ARG A 21 14.34 -1.88 8.75
CA ARG A 21 13.71 -0.73 9.42
C ARG A 21 13.33 0.45 8.50
N ARG A 22 13.48 0.31 7.18
CA ARG A 22 13.07 1.32 6.20
C ARG A 22 11.57 1.58 6.28
N GLY A 23 11.21 2.85 6.38
CA GLY A 23 9.83 3.34 6.31
C GLY A 23 9.50 3.88 4.92
N TRP A 24 8.27 3.70 4.45
CA TRP A 24 7.77 4.37 3.26
C TRP A 24 6.25 4.57 3.32
N MET A 25 5.76 5.57 2.59
CA MET A 25 4.34 5.87 2.47
C MET A 25 3.77 5.35 1.14
N CYS A 26 2.52 4.90 1.17
CA CYS A 26 1.75 4.51 0.00
C CYS A 26 0.39 5.20 0.03
N ALA A 27 0.07 5.95 -1.03
CA ALA A 27 -1.14 6.78 -1.10
C ALA A 27 -2.39 6.04 -1.61
N ASN A 28 -2.30 4.76 -2.00
CA ASN A 28 -3.43 3.93 -2.43
C ASN A 28 -3.18 2.44 -2.10
N PRO A 29 -3.09 2.08 -0.83
CA PRO A 29 -2.90 0.70 -0.40
C PRO A 29 -4.23 -0.06 -0.52
N TRP A 30 -4.14 -1.33 -0.92
CA TRP A 30 -5.29 -2.21 -0.90
C TRP A 30 -5.45 -2.80 0.50
N ALA A 31 -6.66 -2.71 1.07
CA ALA A 31 -6.98 -3.38 2.33
C ALA A 31 -6.60 -4.86 2.26
N ASN A 32 -5.95 -5.36 3.31
CA ASN A 32 -5.49 -6.75 3.45
C ASN A 32 -4.31 -7.17 2.57
N TYR A 33 -3.62 -6.25 1.88
CA TYR A 33 -2.46 -6.58 1.05
C TYR A 33 -1.18 -5.91 1.55
N ALA A 34 -0.07 -6.63 1.40
CA ALA A 34 1.28 -6.19 1.70
C ALA A 34 1.94 -5.49 0.50
N GLN A 35 3.05 -4.82 0.77
CA GLN A 35 3.96 -4.29 -0.24
C GLN A 35 5.36 -4.90 -0.05
N GLU A 36 6.00 -5.29 -1.14
CA GLU A 36 7.36 -5.80 -1.11
C GLU A 36 8.35 -4.70 -0.73
N CYS A 37 9.20 -4.99 0.26
CA CYS A 37 10.35 -4.14 0.57
C CYS A 37 11.38 -4.22 -0.57
N THR A 38 11.73 -3.08 -1.16
CA THR A 38 12.69 -3.02 -2.28
C THR A 38 14.09 -3.55 -1.92
N SER A 39 14.50 -3.42 -0.66
CA SER A 39 15.81 -3.88 -0.18
C SER A 39 15.79 -5.34 0.27
N CYS A 40 14.81 -5.74 1.08
CA CYS A 40 14.78 -7.05 1.73
C CYS A 40 14.00 -8.11 0.95
N LYS A 41 13.23 -7.71 -0.07
CA LYS A 41 12.40 -8.61 -0.89
C LYS A 41 11.40 -9.45 -0.10
N ILE A 42 10.99 -8.96 1.07
CA ILE A 42 9.93 -9.53 1.90
C ILE A 42 8.64 -8.73 1.76
N MET A 43 7.50 -9.40 1.93
CA MET A 43 6.20 -8.76 2.03
C MET A 43 6.05 -8.05 3.38
N VAL A 44 5.81 -6.75 3.35
CA VAL A 44 5.62 -5.92 4.53
C VAL A 44 4.17 -5.49 4.63
N THR A 45 3.53 -5.82 5.74
CA THR A 45 2.17 -5.37 6.04
C THR A 45 2.16 -3.91 6.48
N PRO A 46 1.07 -3.17 6.24
CA PRO A 46 0.90 -1.82 6.77
C PRO A 46 1.22 -1.70 8.27
N TYR A 47 2.03 -0.71 8.65
CA TYR A 47 2.34 -0.40 10.05
C TYR A 47 1.34 0.60 10.63
N ILE A 48 1.03 1.68 9.90
CA ILE A 48 0.06 2.71 10.30
C ILE A 48 -0.89 2.97 9.12
N GLN A 49 -2.20 3.02 9.39
CA GLN A 49 -3.24 3.28 8.38
C GLN A 49 -4.21 4.37 8.85
N PRO A 50 -3.77 5.64 8.95
CA PRO A 50 -4.69 6.71 9.28
C PRO A 50 -5.73 6.86 8.15
N PRO A 51 -7.03 7.07 8.49
CA PRO A 51 -8.00 7.50 7.50
C PRO A 51 -7.54 8.83 6.90
N LEU A 52 -7.58 8.97 5.58
CA LEU A 52 -7.42 10.28 4.93
C LEU A 52 -8.70 11.09 5.19
N LEU A 53 -8.77 11.77 6.33
CA LEU A 53 -9.61 12.95 6.48
C LEU A 53 -9.06 13.96 5.47
N LYS A 54 -9.81 14.22 4.38
CA LYS A 54 -9.40 15.14 3.31
C LYS A 54 -8.80 16.42 3.93
N PRO A 55 -7.48 16.63 3.90
CA PRO A 55 -6.90 17.85 4.43
C PRO A 55 -6.97 18.88 3.31
N ASP A 56 -7.90 19.84 3.38
CA ASP A 56 -7.97 21.11 2.61
C ASP A 56 -7.28 21.18 1.22
N GLY A 57 -7.39 20.14 0.37
CA GLY A 57 -6.76 20.12 -0.96
C GLY A 57 -5.24 19.90 -0.98
N LEU A 58 -4.64 19.40 0.10
CA LEU A 58 -3.20 19.07 0.18
C LEU A 58 -2.87 17.66 -0.34
N ASP A 59 -3.86 16.83 -0.67
CA ASP A 59 -3.65 15.51 -1.30
C ASP A 59 -3.29 15.64 -2.78
N LYS A 60 -2.07 16.11 -3.08
CA LYS A 60 -1.54 16.28 -4.45
C LYS A 60 -1.19 14.95 -5.16
N SER A 61 -1.78 13.84 -4.75
CA SER A 61 -1.54 12.53 -5.36
C SER A 61 -2.30 12.45 -6.69
N ASP A 62 -1.58 12.38 -7.80
CA ASP A 62 -2.20 12.17 -9.12
C ASP A 62 -2.99 10.85 -9.15
N PRO A 63 -4.33 10.89 -9.26
CA PRO A 63 -5.17 9.69 -9.26
C PRO A 63 -4.95 8.80 -10.49
N LYS A 64 -4.40 9.34 -11.58
CA LYS A 64 -4.11 8.59 -12.82
C LYS A 64 -2.74 7.92 -12.78
N LYS A 65 -1.87 8.31 -11.86
CA LYS A 65 -0.53 7.72 -11.72
C LYS A 65 -0.67 6.26 -11.30
N ARG A 66 -0.13 5.36 -12.12
CA ARG A 66 -0.08 3.93 -11.78
C ARG A 66 0.74 3.74 -10.50
N HIS A 67 0.22 2.95 -9.59
CA HIS A 67 0.98 2.49 -8.42
C HIS A 67 2.04 1.47 -8.86
N PRO A 68 3.10 1.23 -8.07
CA PRO A 68 4.15 0.26 -8.38
C PRO A 68 3.59 -1.18 -8.26
N ALA A 69 2.97 -1.66 -9.33
CA ALA A 69 2.26 -2.95 -9.38
C ALA A 69 3.17 -4.16 -9.10
N GLU A 70 4.44 -4.05 -9.47
CA GLU A 70 5.48 -5.07 -9.23
C GLU A 70 5.82 -5.26 -7.76
N LEU A 71 5.62 -4.26 -6.91
CA LEU A 71 5.80 -4.35 -5.46
C LEU A 71 4.50 -4.67 -4.72
N CYS A 72 3.35 -4.64 -5.40
CA CYS A 72 2.05 -4.80 -4.78
C CYS A 72 1.64 -6.27 -4.72
N GLN A 73 1.43 -6.81 -3.51
CA GLN A 73 1.01 -8.21 -3.33
C GLN A 73 -0.28 -8.54 -4.09
N LYS A 74 -1.27 -7.64 -4.10
CA LYS A 74 -2.52 -7.85 -4.85
C LYS A 74 -2.25 -8.03 -6.34
N CYS A 75 -1.43 -7.17 -6.93
CA CYS A 75 -1.11 -7.24 -8.35
C CYS A 75 -0.27 -8.47 -8.70
N GLN A 76 0.66 -8.87 -7.83
CA GLN A 76 1.39 -10.13 -7.99
C GLN A 76 0.43 -11.34 -7.99
N ILE A 77 -0.56 -11.37 -7.10
CA ILE A 77 -1.61 -12.41 -7.08
C ILE A 77 -2.49 -12.35 -8.33
N CYS A 78 -2.93 -11.15 -8.75
CA CYS A 78 -3.74 -11.02 -9.96
C CYS A 78 -2.98 -11.52 -11.20
N LYS A 79 -1.66 -11.26 -11.29
CA LYS A 79 -0.80 -11.78 -12.36
C LYS A 79 -0.69 -13.30 -12.30
N SER A 80 -0.46 -13.88 -11.12
CA SER A 80 -0.33 -15.34 -10.98
C SER A 80 -1.63 -16.08 -11.28
N LEU A 81 -2.78 -15.43 -11.07
CA LEU A 81 -4.10 -15.98 -11.40
C LEU A 81 -4.55 -15.71 -12.85
N GLY A 82 -3.73 -15.05 -13.68
CA GLY A 82 -4.09 -14.74 -15.07
C GLY A 82 -5.26 -13.76 -15.22
N ARG A 83 -5.47 -12.87 -14.23
CA ARG A 83 -6.60 -11.91 -14.19
C ARG A 83 -6.21 -10.49 -14.61
N LEU A 84 -5.08 -10.34 -15.29
CA LEU A 84 -4.51 -9.07 -15.77
C LEU A 84 -4.11 -9.18 -17.24
#